data_AF-A0A2I0MY30-F1
#
_entry.id   AF-A0A2I0MY30-F1
#
_cell.length_a   1.000
_cell.length_b   1.000
_cell.length_c   1.000
_cell.angle_alpha   90.00
_cell.angle_beta   90.00
_cell.angle_gamma   90.00
#
_symmetry.space_group_name_H-M   'P 1'
#
loop_
_entity.id
_entity.type
_entity.pdbx_description
1 polymer ?
#
loop_
_entity_poly.entity_id
_entity_poly.type
_entity_poly.pdbx_seq_one_letter_code
_entity_poly.pdbx_strand_id
1 'polypeptide(L)'
;MSSHKKGWSASIKTAIIELKEIEFMMNTQFQLLLILSGSVELVINGKRQRMDPEDLVLLNQGDCLRVFPEGKNKILLVALHSFGNSEHQSPQFEFGGPLNKEFGGEAYWSIRKIMIAVHQLFSQPKAPEACVLQGLEMQLQGILFQYFNMKNPSSSLIVGDDLPLGVLRAMTFIQRHYAQEITLERIAEEYMGTKFSLARSFKKSLGITVGQFLREVRLFHSVQMLQNTNKRIMEIALLNGYPNVKSLTAAVKEIYGVTPSELRKQLVLDPLVQRSSQEKNVSSNPSALIAKNLGELPLHNESADRVLSLDPQTIQCNLVKITSFLRLSSIQMNRDSLQKARRQLGVDLVSVSKIWQKVNLRKEGEFLEFDYELLDRAIAEIVSSGMKPYLQFTVEDYEHFLSSQADEGLF
;
A
#
# COMPACT_ATOMS: atom_id res chain seq x y z
N MET A 1 28.22 38.18 14.47
CA MET A 1 28.26 36.90 13.72
C MET A 1 27.37 35.89 14.43
N SER A 2 26.09 35.80 14.08
CA SER A 2 25.21 34.71 14.57
C SER A 2 23.96 34.54 13.70
N SER A 3 24.14 34.53 12.38
CA SER A 3 23.09 34.15 11.42
C SER A 3 23.53 32.91 10.66
N HIS A 4 22.59 31.97 10.46
CA HIS A 4 22.72 30.70 9.74
C HIS A 4 23.24 29.49 10.51
N LYS A 5 22.44 29.01 11.47
CA LYS A 5 22.20 27.58 11.65
C LYS A 5 20.74 27.27 11.35
N LYS A 6 20.33 27.31 10.07
CA LYS A 6 19.24 26.46 9.61
C LYS A 6 19.85 25.05 9.56
N GLY A 7 19.89 24.41 10.73
CA GLY A 7 20.42 23.05 10.85
C GLY A 7 19.64 22.13 9.93
N TRP A 8 20.35 21.26 9.21
CA TRP A 8 19.74 20.16 8.47
C TRP A 8 18.80 19.39 9.40
N SER A 9 17.49 19.56 9.23
CA SER A 9 16.48 18.75 9.90
C SER A 9 16.19 17.57 8.98
N ALA A 10 16.56 16.35 9.40
CA ALA A 10 16.24 15.14 8.64
C ALA A 10 14.72 15.04 8.42
N SER A 11 14.30 14.75 7.18
CA SER A 11 12.89 14.58 6.80
C SER A 11 12.36 13.19 7.13
N ILE A 12 13.25 12.25 7.46
CA ILE A 12 12.90 10.92 7.94
C ILE A 12 12.66 10.90 9.46
N LYS A 13 11.61 10.19 9.88
CA LYS A 13 11.34 9.89 11.30
C LYS A 13 11.15 8.40 11.48
N THR A 14 11.40 7.94 12.69
CA THR A 14 11.19 6.54 13.05
C THR A 14 10.70 6.40 14.48
N ALA A 15 9.91 5.36 14.73
CA ALA A 15 9.48 4.94 16.05
C ALA A 15 9.16 3.44 16.04
N ILE A 16 9.31 2.80 17.19
CA ILE A 16 8.63 1.51 17.44
C ILE A 16 7.33 1.83 18.14
N ILE A 17 6.23 1.35 17.57
CA ILE A 17 4.87 1.64 18.04
C ILE A 17 4.08 0.36 18.24
N GLU A 18 3.08 0.43 19.11
CA GLU A 18 2.00 -0.55 19.20
C GLU A 18 0.76 0.06 18.54
N LEU A 19 0.31 -0.53 17.44
CA LEU A 19 -0.91 -0.07 16.79
C LEU A 19 -2.13 -0.46 17.62
N LYS A 20 -2.98 0.53 17.85
CA LYS A 20 -4.33 0.34 18.40
C LYS A 20 -5.34 0.27 17.27
N GLU A 21 -6.56 -0.13 17.62
CA GLU A 21 -7.68 -0.08 16.70
C GLU A 21 -7.89 1.36 16.20
N ILE A 22 -7.99 1.50 14.88
CA ILE A 22 -8.27 2.76 14.21
C ILE A 22 -9.40 2.52 13.23
N GLU A 23 -10.57 3.08 13.54
CA GLU A 23 -11.76 2.93 12.71
C GLU A 23 -11.57 3.52 11.31
N PHE A 24 -10.85 4.65 11.23
CA PHE A 24 -10.46 5.33 10.01
C PHE A 24 -9.39 6.41 10.29
N MET A 25 -8.49 6.61 9.33
CA MET A 25 -7.66 7.81 9.22
C MET A 25 -7.21 7.99 7.78
N MET A 26 -6.96 9.24 7.37
CA MET A 26 -6.27 9.51 6.12
C MET A 26 -4.78 9.76 6.37
N ASN A 27 -3.93 8.93 5.77
CA ASN A 27 -2.49 9.01 5.98
C ASN A 27 -1.95 10.35 5.46
N THR A 28 -1.12 11.05 6.24
CA THR A 28 -0.70 12.42 5.90
C THR A 28 0.68 12.54 5.27
N GLN A 29 1.46 11.47 5.30
CA GLN A 29 2.84 11.42 4.80
C GLN A 29 3.13 10.02 4.30
N PHE A 30 4.20 9.83 3.52
CA PHE A 30 4.57 8.48 3.14
C PHE A 30 5.17 7.72 4.32
N GLN A 31 4.79 6.45 4.47
CA GLN A 31 5.26 5.63 5.58
C GLN A 31 5.58 4.21 5.15
N LEU A 32 6.45 3.60 5.94
CA LEU A 32 6.78 2.20 5.91
C LEU A 32 6.50 1.63 7.29
N LEU A 33 5.74 0.54 7.33
CA LEU A 33 5.48 -0.19 8.56
C LEU A 33 6.07 -1.59 8.40
N LEU A 34 6.97 -1.98 9.31
CA LEU A 34 7.52 -3.32 9.40
C LEU A 34 7.00 -3.99 10.67
N ILE A 35 6.28 -5.10 10.54
CA ILE A 35 5.76 -5.84 11.68
C ILE A 35 6.92 -6.57 12.37
N LEU A 36 7.20 -6.25 13.64
CA LEU A 36 8.26 -6.89 14.43
C LEU A 36 7.74 -8.08 15.25
N SER A 37 6.49 -8.01 15.70
CA SER A 37 5.83 -9.07 16.47
C SER A 37 4.32 -8.86 16.52
N GLY A 38 3.56 -9.94 16.68
CA GLY A 38 2.10 -9.93 16.62
C GLY A 38 1.59 -9.80 15.18
N SER A 39 0.28 -9.83 15.02
CA SER A 39 -0.38 -9.69 13.72
C SER A 39 -1.33 -8.49 13.75
N VAL A 40 -1.49 -7.83 12.60
CA VAL A 40 -2.39 -6.69 12.45
C VAL A 40 -3.12 -6.82 11.13
N GLU A 41 -4.43 -6.66 11.14
CA GLU A 41 -5.21 -6.53 9.92
C GLU A 41 -5.32 -5.04 9.55
N LEU A 42 -4.91 -4.71 8.34
CA LEU A 42 -4.98 -3.36 7.79
C LEU A 42 -6.01 -3.33 6.67
N VAL A 43 -6.85 -2.30 6.65
CA VAL A 43 -7.70 -2.00 5.49
C VAL A 43 -7.21 -0.70 4.88
N ILE A 44 -6.55 -0.80 3.73
CA ILE A 44 -5.96 0.32 3.02
C ILE A 44 -6.77 0.55 1.75
N ASN A 45 -7.38 1.73 1.63
CA ASN A 45 -8.19 2.09 0.47
C ASN A 45 -9.28 1.06 0.14
N GLY A 46 -9.86 0.43 1.16
CA GLY A 46 -10.90 -0.59 1.03
C GLY A 46 -10.38 -2.03 0.89
N LYS A 47 -9.10 -2.22 0.58
CA LYS A 47 -8.48 -3.54 0.48
C LYS A 47 -8.01 -4.02 1.85
N ARG A 48 -8.51 -5.17 2.28
CA ARG A 48 -8.17 -5.80 3.55
C ARG A 48 -6.95 -6.70 3.35
N GLN A 49 -5.96 -6.56 4.22
CA GLN A 49 -4.76 -7.38 4.24
C GLN A 49 -4.37 -7.72 5.68
N ARG A 50 -4.04 -8.98 5.92
CA ARG A 50 -3.43 -9.44 7.17
C ARG A 50 -1.93 -9.20 7.07
N MET A 51 -1.34 -8.66 8.13
CA MET A 51 0.10 -8.41 8.26
C MET A 51 0.64 -9.25 9.41
N ASP A 52 1.59 -10.11 9.11
CA ASP A 52 2.26 -10.98 10.07
C ASP A 52 3.72 -10.52 10.30
N PRO A 53 4.43 -11.04 11.32
CA PRO A 53 5.80 -10.65 11.59
C PRO A 53 6.70 -10.76 10.36
N GLU A 54 7.58 -9.76 10.20
CA GLU A 54 8.45 -9.54 9.05
C GLU A 54 7.78 -8.95 7.80
N ASP A 55 6.45 -8.87 7.74
CA ASP A 55 5.80 -8.18 6.63
C ASP A 55 6.04 -6.67 6.70
N LEU A 56 6.20 -6.08 5.51
CA LEU A 56 6.36 -4.66 5.30
C LEU A 56 5.20 -4.12 4.47
N VAL A 57 4.66 -2.99 4.86
CA VAL A 57 3.64 -2.27 4.08
C VAL A 57 4.07 -0.83 3.82
N LEU A 58 3.77 -0.36 2.61
CA LEU A 58 3.93 1.01 2.19
C LEU A 58 2.60 1.73 2.43
N LEU A 59 2.63 2.95 2.93
CA LEU A 59 1.43 3.79 3.00
C LEU A 59 1.74 5.10 2.30
N ASN A 60 1.04 5.37 1.20
CA ASN A 60 1.16 6.64 0.51
C ASN A 60 0.46 7.74 1.28
N GLN A 61 0.88 8.97 1.02
CA GLN A 61 0.15 10.14 1.46
C GLN A 61 -1.26 10.15 0.85
N GLY A 62 -2.28 10.21 1.70
CA GLY A 62 -3.68 10.24 1.32
C GLY A 62 -4.36 8.86 1.31
N ASP A 63 -3.62 7.78 1.54
CA ASP A 63 -4.22 6.45 1.70
C ASP A 63 -5.18 6.45 2.91
N CYS A 64 -6.37 5.90 2.72
CA CYS A 64 -7.37 5.71 3.76
C CYS A 64 -7.07 4.42 4.51
N LEU A 65 -6.74 4.52 5.80
CA LEU A 65 -6.29 3.40 6.62
C LEU A 65 -7.29 3.08 7.74
N ARG A 66 -7.57 1.80 7.93
CA ARG A 66 -8.20 1.24 9.13
C ARG A 66 -7.27 0.17 9.69
N VAL A 67 -7.26 0.03 11.01
CA VAL A 67 -6.32 -0.85 11.71
C VAL A 67 -7.08 -1.70 12.71
N PHE A 68 -6.91 -3.01 12.64
CA PHE A 68 -7.46 -3.98 13.58
C PHE A 68 -6.33 -4.86 14.14
N PRO A 69 -5.80 -4.55 15.33
CA PRO A 69 -4.72 -5.33 15.91
C PRO A 69 -5.22 -6.69 16.44
N GLU A 70 -4.49 -7.79 16.14
CA GLU A 70 -4.73 -9.11 16.74
C GLU A 70 -3.95 -9.23 18.05
N GLY A 71 -4.35 -8.44 19.05
CA GLY A 71 -3.68 -8.37 20.35
C GLY A 71 -2.43 -7.49 20.36
N LYS A 72 -1.45 -7.86 21.20
CA LYS A 72 -0.21 -7.07 21.36
C LYS A 72 0.64 -7.18 20.10
N ASN A 73 1.00 -6.03 19.54
CA ASN A 73 1.83 -5.93 18.34
C ASN A 73 2.96 -4.93 18.55
N LYS A 74 4.04 -5.09 17.78
CA LYS A 74 5.13 -4.12 17.71
C LYS A 74 5.49 -3.89 16.26
N ILE A 75 5.56 -2.62 15.87
CA ILE A 75 5.78 -2.20 14.50
C ILE A 75 6.88 -1.17 14.47
N LEU A 76 7.86 -1.38 13.59
CA LEU A 76 8.83 -0.37 13.25
C LEU A 76 8.23 0.53 12.17
N LEU A 77 7.96 1.78 12.53
CA LEU A 77 7.48 2.81 11.63
C LEU A 77 8.66 3.65 11.16
N VAL A 78 8.71 3.90 9.85
CA VAL A 78 9.57 4.92 9.23
C VAL A 78 8.70 5.82 8.37
N ALA A 79 8.72 7.12 8.62
CA ALA A 79 7.93 8.10 7.89
C ALA A 79 8.84 9.09 7.15
N LEU A 80 8.48 9.40 5.90
CA LEU A 80 9.14 10.36 5.04
C LEU A 80 8.28 11.63 4.94
N HIS A 81 8.84 12.77 5.35
CA HIS A 81 8.14 14.05 5.33
C HIS A 81 8.11 14.71 3.94
N SER A 82 9.09 14.41 3.09
CA SER A 82 9.16 14.93 1.71
C SER A 82 9.86 13.92 0.79
N PHE A 83 9.56 13.99 -0.50
CA PHE A 83 10.34 13.35 -1.55
C PHE A 83 11.07 14.43 -2.34
N GLY A 84 12.39 14.52 -2.16
CA GLY A 84 13.22 15.53 -2.81
C GLY A 84 12.87 16.99 -2.45
N ASN A 85 13.34 17.91 -3.31
CA ASN A 85 13.22 19.37 -3.15
C ASN A 85 12.06 19.99 -3.95
N SER A 86 11.16 19.20 -4.56
CA SER A 86 10.14 19.74 -5.46
C SER A 86 8.89 20.21 -4.70
N GLU A 87 8.37 21.38 -5.10
CA GLU A 87 7.06 21.93 -4.71
C GLU A 87 5.89 21.13 -5.32
N HIS A 88 6.08 19.85 -5.65
CA HIS A 88 5.11 19.01 -6.37
C HIS A 88 4.52 17.96 -5.43
N GLN A 89 3.33 17.44 -5.80
CA GLN A 89 2.65 16.39 -5.03
C GLN A 89 3.61 15.22 -4.76
N SER A 90 3.58 14.70 -3.53
CA SER A 90 4.40 13.54 -3.17
C SER A 90 4.08 12.37 -4.10
N PRO A 91 5.11 11.61 -4.55
CA PRO A 91 4.91 10.46 -5.40
C PRO A 91 3.97 9.47 -4.71
N GLN A 92 3.15 8.84 -5.53
CA GLN A 92 2.19 7.84 -5.11
C GLN A 92 2.64 6.52 -5.74
N PHE A 93 2.97 5.52 -4.93
CA PHE A 93 3.44 4.23 -5.41
C PHE A 93 2.30 3.22 -5.46
N GLU A 94 2.26 2.44 -6.53
CA GLU A 94 1.38 1.28 -6.66
C GLU A 94 1.98 0.10 -5.89
N PHE A 95 1.20 -0.46 -4.96
CA PHE A 95 1.55 -1.70 -4.28
C PHE A 95 0.25 -2.42 -3.88
N GLY A 96 0.21 -3.74 -4.10
CA GLY A 96 -1.01 -4.55 -3.97
C GLY A 96 -1.17 -5.32 -2.66
N GLY A 97 -0.09 -5.46 -1.87
CA GLY A 97 -0.08 -6.29 -0.67
C GLY A 97 1.21 -6.18 0.13
N PRO A 98 1.38 -7.00 1.19
CA PRO A 98 2.60 -6.98 2.01
C PRO A 98 3.84 -7.34 1.19
N LEU A 99 4.92 -6.58 1.39
CA LEU A 99 6.26 -6.98 0.99
C LEU A 99 6.83 -7.88 2.08
N ASN A 100 7.21 -9.09 1.70
CA ASN A 100 7.82 -10.04 2.62
C ASN A 100 9.01 -10.76 1.96
N LYS A 101 9.63 -11.68 2.72
CA LYS A 101 10.80 -12.44 2.24
C LYS A 101 10.51 -13.26 0.98
N GLU A 102 9.27 -13.69 0.78
CA GLU A 102 8.87 -14.61 -0.28
C GLU A 102 8.52 -13.85 -1.58
N PHE A 103 7.85 -12.71 -1.48
CA PHE A 103 7.30 -11.99 -2.63
C PHE A 103 7.94 -10.61 -2.87
N GLY A 104 8.69 -10.08 -1.91
CA GLY A 104 9.20 -8.71 -1.95
C GLY A 104 10.57 -8.53 -2.61
N GLY A 105 11.27 -9.62 -2.94
CA GLY A 105 12.54 -9.61 -3.65
C GLY A 105 13.61 -8.67 -3.05
N GLU A 106 14.45 -8.07 -3.89
CA GLU A 106 15.49 -7.13 -3.45
C GLU A 106 14.93 -5.85 -2.81
N ALA A 107 13.74 -5.41 -3.24
CA ALA A 107 13.10 -4.21 -2.71
C ALA A 107 12.81 -4.38 -1.20
N TYR A 108 12.23 -5.52 -0.81
CA TYR A 108 11.96 -5.83 0.59
C TYR A 108 13.23 -5.78 1.44
N TRP A 109 14.28 -6.49 1.04
CA TRP A 109 15.53 -6.54 1.81
C TRP A 109 16.20 -5.17 1.93
N SER A 110 16.22 -4.42 0.85
CA SER A 110 16.84 -3.09 0.80
C SER A 110 16.09 -2.09 1.67
N ILE A 111 14.76 -2.04 1.57
CA ILE A 111 13.92 -1.17 2.39
C ILE A 111 14.05 -1.56 3.87
N ARG A 112 13.92 -2.84 4.20
CA ARG A 112 14.02 -3.35 5.56
C ARG A 112 15.36 -3.00 6.21
N LYS A 113 16.47 -3.15 5.48
CA LYS A 113 17.82 -2.76 5.93
C LYS A 113 17.87 -1.28 6.29
N ILE A 114 17.33 -0.42 5.41
CA ILE A 114 17.31 1.03 5.65
C ILE A 114 16.45 1.37 6.87
N MET A 115 15.26 0.78 7.00
CA MET A 115 14.38 1.04 8.14
C MET A 115 15.07 0.72 9.47
N ILE A 116 15.75 -0.42 9.54
CA ILE A 116 16.52 -0.84 10.73
C ILE A 116 17.68 0.13 10.99
N ALA A 117 18.45 0.49 9.96
CA ALA A 117 19.58 1.41 10.09
C ALA A 117 19.14 2.80 10.59
N VAL A 118 18.04 3.32 10.03
CA VAL A 118 17.43 4.59 10.47
C VAL A 118 17.05 4.49 11.95
N HIS A 119 16.38 3.42 12.38
CA HIS A 119 16.01 3.24 13.79
C HIS A 119 17.22 3.16 14.73
N GLN A 120 18.27 2.44 14.34
CA GLN A 120 19.49 2.31 15.14
C GLN A 120 20.18 3.65 15.34
N LEU A 121 20.28 4.48 14.30
CA LEU A 121 20.86 5.82 14.39
C LEU A 121 20.05 6.72 15.33
N PHE A 122 18.71 6.69 15.27
CA PHE A 122 17.88 7.43 16.22
C PHE A 122 18.01 6.93 17.67
N SER A 123 18.32 5.65 17.88
CA SER A 123 18.45 5.04 19.20
C SER A 123 19.81 5.26 19.87
N GLN A 124 20.87 5.52 19.09
CA GLN A 124 22.24 5.68 19.59
C GLN A 124 22.92 6.93 19.01
N PRO A 125 22.46 8.14 19.38
CA PRO A 125 22.91 9.39 18.76
C PRO A 125 24.43 9.63 18.90
N LYS A 126 25.15 9.71 17.77
CA LYS A 126 26.58 9.96 17.56
C LYS A 126 26.79 10.93 16.37
N ALA A 127 27.82 11.76 16.43
CA ALA A 127 28.17 12.65 15.31
C ALA A 127 28.97 11.90 14.20
N PRO A 128 28.76 12.16 12.89
CA PRO A 128 27.81 13.09 12.26
C PRO A 128 26.58 12.39 11.63
N GLU A 129 25.52 12.20 12.42
CA GLU A 129 24.28 11.50 12.02
C GLU A 129 23.44 12.10 10.90
N ALA A 130 23.37 13.44 10.82
CA ALA A 130 22.44 14.09 9.90
C ALA A 130 22.73 13.75 8.43
N CYS A 131 24.01 13.69 8.04
CA CYS A 131 24.41 13.32 6.68
C CYS A 131 24.14 11.83 6.39
N VAL A 132 24.32 10.97 7.38
CA VAL A 132 24.05 9.52 7.23
C VAL A 132 22.55 9.29 7.05
N LEU A 133 21.71 9.93 7.87
CA LEU A 133 20.26 9.87 7.74
C LEU A 133 19.78 10.39 6.39
N GLN A 134 20.36 11.51 5.92
CA GLN A 134 20.05 12.04 4.59
C GLN A 134 20.45 11.07 3.47
N GLY A 135 21.63 10.42 3.58
CA GLY A 135 22.06 9.41 2.63
C GLY A 135 21.13 8.20 2.58
N LEU A 136 20.71 7.69 3.75
CA LEU A 136 19.74 6.59 3.86
C LEU A 136 18.38 6.97 3.29
N GLU A 137 17.93 8.20 3.53
CA GLU A 137 16.69 8.73 2.96
C GLU A 137 16.74 8.79 1.42
N MET A 138 17.83 9.31 0.85
CA MET A 138 18.01 9.34 -0.61
C MET A 138 18.06 7.93 -1.20
N GLN A 139 18.74 6.99 -0.52
CA GLN A 139 18.78 5.59 -0.93
C GLN A 139 17.39 4.95 -0.92
N LEU A 140 16.61 5.21 0.13
CA LEU A 140 15.23 4.72 0.24
C LEU A 140 14.36 5.25 -0.90
N GLN A 141 14.42 6.56 -1.16
CA GLN A 141 13.70 7.16 -2.29
C GLN A 141 14.10 6.52 -3.63
N GLY A 142 15.40 6.32 -3.86
CA GLY A 142 15.91 5.64 -5.06
C GLY A 142 15.36 4.23 -5.23
N ILE A 143 15.34 3.42 -4.16
CA ILE A 143 14.75 2.07 -4.18
C ILE A 143 13.25 2.14 -4.49
N LEU A 144 12.52 3.07 -3.86
CA LEU A 144 11.09 3.22 -4.11
C LEU A 144 10.81 3.53 -5.59
N PHE A 145 11.57 4.45 -6.20
CA PHE A 145 11.42 4.77 -7.62
C PHE A 145 11.89 3.66 -8.57
N GLN A 146 12.85 2.83 -8.14
CA GLN A 146 13.38 1.75 -8.96
C GLN A 146 12.43 0.55 -9.02
N TYR A 147 11.81 0.18 -7.89
CA TYR A 147 11.06 -1.08 -7.77
C TYR A 147 9.55 -0.91 -7.80
N PHE A 148 9.00 0.30 -7.65
CA PHE A 148 7.56 0.53 -7.60
C PHE A 148 7.12 1.49 -8.70
N ASN A 149 6.02 1.13 -9.38
CA ASN A 149 5.38 1.99 -10.35
C ASN A 149 4.71 3.18 -9.65
N MET A 150 4.70 4.33 -10.32
CA MET A 150 3.97 5.50 -9.85
C MET A 150 2.51 5.43 -10.30
N LYS A 151 1.57 5.71 -9.37
CA LYS A 151 0.17 5.97 -9.72
C LYS A 151 0.12 7.18 -10.66
N ASN A 152 -0.72 7.08 -11.68
CA ASN A 152 -0.91 8.17 -12.63
C ASN A 152 -1.48 9.41 -11.89
N PRO A 153 -0.88 10.61 -11.97
CA PRO A 153 -1.34 11.79 -11.20
C PRO A 153 -2.77 12.24 -11.55
N SER A 154 -3.26 11.88 -12.74
CA SER A 154 -4.65 12.10 -13.17
C SER A 154 -5.67 11.28 -12.38
N SER A 155 -5.21 10.27 -11.64
CA SER A 155 -6.01 9.46 -10.72
C SER A 155 -5.74 9.87 -9.28
N SER A 156 -6.11 11.12 -8.99
CA SER A 156 -6.12 11.69 -7.64
C SER A 156 -6.74 10.70 -6.65
N LEU A 157 -5.94 10.20 -5.71
CA LEU A 157 -6.36 9.36 -4.58
C LEU A 157 -7.31 8.23 -5.01
N ILE A 158 -6.86 7.32 -5.90
CA ILE A 158 -7.60 6.07 -6.16
C ILE A 158 -7.71 5.31 -4.85
N VAL A 159 -8.90 5.39 -4.29
CA VAL A 159 -9.41 4.44 -3.33
C VAL A 159 -9.79 3.22 -4.16
N GLY A 160 -9.36 2.02 -3.76
CA GLY A 160 -9.08 0.89 -4.64
C GLY A 160 -10.21 0.52 -5.62
N ASP A 161 -9.84 -0.19 -6.69
CA ASP A 161 -10.73 -0.62 -7.77
C ASP A 161 -11.98 -1.43 -7.33
N ASP A 162 -12.05 -1.83 -6.06
CA ASP A 162 -13.14 -2.60 -5.47
C ASP A 162 -14.27 -1.75 -4.84
N LEU A 163 -14.14 -0.42 -4.83
CA LEU A 163 -15.19 0.45 -4.30
C LEU A 163 -16.34 0.66 -5.28
N PRO A 164 -17.60 0.71 -4.81
CA PRO A 164 -18.73 1.04 -5.65
C PRO A 164 -18.51 2.41 -6.34
N LEU A 165 -18.70 2.46 -7.66
CA LEU A 165 -18.46 3.66 -8.48
C LEU A 165 -19.11 4.94 -7.90
N GLY A 166 -20.31 4.81 -7.31
CA GLY A 166 -20.96 5.93 -6.64
C GLY A 166 -20.18 6.45 -5.44
N VAL A 167 -19.65 5.56 -4.59
CA VAL A 167 -18.80 5.95 -3.44
C VAL A 167 -17.55 6.66 -3.94
N LEU A 168 -16.90 6.12 -4.98
CA LEU A 168 -15.73 6.76 -5.58
C LEU A 168 -16.03 8.18 -6.07
N ARG A 169 -17.14 8.39 -6.80
CA ARG A 169 -17.58 9.73 -7.24
C ARG A 169 -17.82 10.68 -6.09
N ALA A 170 -18.51 10.23 -5.04
CA ALA A 170 -18.75 11.02 -3.85
C ALA A 170 -17.44 11.43 -3.17
N MET A 171 -16.47 10.52 -3.07
CA MET A 171 -15.13 10.82 -2.54
C MET A 171 -14.40 11.84 -3.40
N THR A 172 -14.37 11.66 -4.72
CA THR A 172 -13.74 12.60 -5.65
C THR A 172 -14.37 13.99 -5.56
N PHE A 173 -15.70 14.07 -5.46
CA PHE A 173 -16.40 15.33 -5.29
C PHE A 173 -16.01 16.01 -3.98
N ILE A 174 -16.02 15.27 -2.87
CA ILE A 174 -15.60 15.80 -1.55
C ILE A 174 -14.16 16.32 -1.62
N GLN A 175 -13.24 15.58 -2.23
CA GLN A 175 -11.84 16.00 -2.39
C GLN A 175 -11.68 17.27 -3.24
N ARG A 176 -12.55 17.51 -4.22
CA ARG A 176 -12.52 18.74 -5.03
C ARG A 176 -13.17 19.93 -4.36
N HIS A 177 -14.15 19.68 -3.48
CA HIS A 177 -15.00 20.72 -2.90
C HIS A 177 -14.93 20.82 -1.37
N TYR A 178 -13.98 20.16 -0.70
CA TYR A 178 -13.91 20.08 0.76
C TYR A 178 -13.87 21.45 1.46
N ALA A 179 -13.25 22.45 0.82
CA ALA A 179 -13.13 23.80 1.36
C ALA A 179 -14.47 24.58 1.34
N GLN A 180 -15.44 24.11 0.56
CA GLN A 180 -16.76 24.74 0.42
C GLN A 180 -17.74 24.20 1.47
N GLU A 181 -18.84 24.92 1.69
CA GLU A 181 -20.01 24.35 2.36
C GLU A 181 -20.67 23.33 1.42
N ILE A 182 -20.56 22.05 1.75
CA ILE A 182 -21.16 20.96 0.99
C ILE A 182 -22.21 20.24 1.85
N THR A 183 -23.40 20.05 1.29
CA THR A 183 -24.49 19.30 1.91
C THR A 183 -24.45 17.85 1.45
N LEU A 184 -25.05 16.94 2.24
CA LEU A 184 -25.14 15.54 1.86
C LEU A 184 -25.99 15.35 0.59
N GLU A 185 -27.00 16.20 0.41
CA GLU A 185 -27.84 16.26 -0.79
C GLU A 185 -27.00 16.53 -2.04
N ARG A 186 -26.12 17.54 -1.99
CA ARG A 186 -25.25 17.89 -3.12
C ARG A 186 -24.25 16.78 -3.46
N ILE A 187 -23.75 16.05 -2.46
CA ILE A 187 -22.87 14.90 -2.68
C ILE A 187 -23.66 13.72 -3.30
N ALA A 188 -24.93 13.56 -2.93
CA ALA A 188 -25.78 12.49 -3.44
C ALA A 188 -26.15 12.67 -4.93
N GLU A 189 -26.21 13.90 -5.42
CA GLU A 189 -26.39 14.20 -6.86
C GLU A 189 -25.27 13.58 -7.69
N GLU A 190 -24.01 13.69 -7.23
CA GLU A 190 -22.83 13.12 -7.89
C GLU A 190 -22.75 11.59 -7.76
N TYR A 191 -23.28 11.04 -6.66
CA TYR A 191 -23.47 9.60 -6.45
C TYR A 191 -24.50 8.99 -7.42
N MET A 192 -25.32 9.82 -8.10
CA MET A 192 -26.47 9.41 -8.92
C MET A 192 -27.48 8.57 -8.12
N GLY A 193 -27.79 8.97 -6.89
CA GLY A 193 -28.74 8.27 -6.03
C GLY A 193 -29.26 9.13 -4.88
N THR A 194 -29.99 8.51 -3.94
CA THR A 194 -30.51 9.24 -2.78
C THR A 194 -29.45 9.41 -1.69
N LYS A 195 -29.57 10.47 -0.88
CA LYS A 195 -28.70 10.70 0.29
C LYS A 195 -28.64 9.50 1.26
N PHE A 196 -29.74 8.76 1.38
CA PHE A 196 -29.81 7.55 2.22
C PHE A 196 -29.04 6.38 1.61
N SER A 197 -29.14 6.19 0.29
CA SER A 197 -28.37 5.17 -0.44
C SER A 197 -26.88 5.48 -0.39
N LEU A 198 -26.49 6.74 -0.64
CA LEU A 198 -25.11 7.21 -0.47
C LEU A 198 -24.61 6.93 0.95
N ALA A 199 -25.31 7.42 1.98
CA ALA A 199 -24.86 7.26 3.36
C ALA A 199 -24.67 5.79 3.77
N ARG A 200 -25.58 4.91 3.34
CA ARG A 200 -25.49 3.46 3.59
C ARG A 200 -24.30 2.84 2.86
N SER A 201 -24.16 3.13 1.56
CA SER A 201 -23.09 2.59 0.71
C SER A 201 -21.72 3.07 1.21
N PHE A 202 -21.58 4.36 1.50
CA PHE A 202 -20.36 4.97 2.00
C PHE A 202 -19.93 4.36 3.34
N LYS A 203 -20.87 4.20 4.29
CA LYS A 203 -20.59 3.57 5.58
C LYS A 203 -20.24 2.08 5.44
N LYS A 204 -20.91 1.34 4.54
CA LYS A 204 -20.59 -0.06 4.26
C LYS A 204 -19.18 -0.21 3.69
N SER A 205 -18.84 0.65 2.73
CA SER A 205 -17.57 0.60 2.01
C SER A 205 -16.38 1.08 2.82
N LEU A 206 -16.52 2.17 3.59
CA LEU A 206 -15.40 2.83 4.26
C LEU A 206 -15.45 2.71 5.78
N GLY A 207 -16.52 2.15 6.35
CA GLY A 207 -16.74 2.07 7.80
C GLY A 207 -17.21 3.38 8.45
N ILE A 208 -17.12 4.51 7.75
CA ILE A 208 -17.42 5.85 8.28
C ILE A 208 -18.50 6.59 7.50
N THR A 209 -19.07 7.61 8.12
CA THR A 209 -20.05 8.50 7.48
C THR A 209 -19.38 9.49 6.51
N VAL A 210 -20.16 10.00 5.56
CA VAL A 210 -19.73 11.04 4.60
C VAL A 210 -19.19 12.28 5.34
N GLY A 211 -19.83 12.69 6.43
CA GLY A 211 -19.40 13.85 7.23
C GLY A 211 -18.08 13.62 7.96
N GLN A 212 -17.83 12.40 8.47
CA GLN A 212 -16.54 12.03 9.03
C GLN A 212 -15.45 12.07 7.95
N PHE A 213 -15.73 11.55 6.75
CA PHE A 213 -14.77 11.60 5.64
C PHE A 213 -14.44 13.03 5.22
N LEU A 214 -15.44 13.91 5.10
CA LEU A 214 -15.19 15.34 4.84
C LEU A 214 -14.29 15.97 5.90
N ARG A 215 -14.51 15.65 7.19
CA ARG A 215 -13.68 16.16 8.29
C ARG A 215 -12.22 15.72 8.13
N GLU A 216 -12.00 14.45 7.80
CA GLU A 216 -10.67 13.86 7.58
C GLU A 216 -9.97 14.50 6.37
N VAL A 217 -10.69 14.72 5.26
CA VAL A 217 -10.14 15.43 4.08
C VAL A 217 -9.73 16.86 4.43
N ARG A 218 -10.60 17.61 5.13
CA ARG A 218 -10.28 18.98 5.58
C ARG A 218 -9.08 19.00 6.52
N LEU A 219 -9.00 18.04 7.43
CA LEU A 219 -7.90 17.93 8.37
C LEU A 219 -6.59 17.61 7.65
N PHE A 220 -6.58 16.62 6.76
CA PHE A 220 -5.42 16.27 5.95
C PHE A 220 -4.84 17.49 5.22
N HIS A 221 -5.66 18.23 4.47
CA HIS A 221 -5.19 19.42 3.77
C HIS A 221 -4.72 20.52 4.74
N SER A 222 -5.38 20.67 5.89
CA SER A 222 -4.93 21.61 6.92
C SER A 222 -3.55 21.25 7.46
N VAL A 223 -3.29 19.97 7.73
CA VAL A 223 -2.00 19.46 8.21
C VAL A 223 -0.92 19.71 7.16
N GLN A 224 -1.20 19.45 5.88
CA GLN A 224 -0.29 19.77 4.78
C GLN A 224 0.07 21.26 4.76
N MET A 225 -0.90 22.14 4.89
CA MET A 225 -0.64 23.58 4.91
C MET A 225 0.09 24.04 6.18
N LEU A 226 -0.17 23.39 7.32
CA LEU A 226 0.52 23.67 8.59
C LEU A 226 2.01 23.33 8.51
N GLN A 227 2.36 22.24 7.82
CA GLN A 227 3.71 21.72 7.68
C GLN A 227 4.50 22.44 6.57
N ASN A 228 3.84 22.72 5.44
CA ASN A 228 4.52 23.16 4.23
C ASN A 228 4.44 24.68 3.99
N THR A 229 3.69 25.43 4.81
CA THR A 229 3.50 26.87 4.60
C THR A 229 3.62 27.70 5.88
N ASN A 230 3.92 28.99 5.71
CA ASN A 230 3.95 29.99 6.79
C ASN A 230 2.62 30.74 6.95
N LYS A 231 1.52 30.28 6.33
CA LYS A 231 0.20 30.93 6.38
C LYS A 231 -0.31 31.05 7.81
N ARG A 232 -1.15 32.04 8.12
CA ARG A 232 -1.68 32.19 9.49
C ARG A 232 -2.65 31.04 9.79
N ILE A 233 -2.72 30.57 11.04
CA ILE A 233 -3.64 29.47 11.42
C ILE A 233 -5.10 29.77 11.05
N MET A 234 -5.51 31.04 11.18
CA MET A 234 -6.83 31.52 10.76
C MET A 234 -7.04 31.37 9.25
N GLU A 235 -6.05 31.74 8.45
CA GLU A 235 -6.11 31.59 7.00
C GLU A 235 -6.20 30.12 6.60
N ILE A 236 -5.42 29.24 7.23
CA ILE A 236 -5.48 27.79 7.01
C ILE A 236 -6.86 27.24 7.36
N ALA A 237 -7.45 27.64 8.49
CA ALA A 237 -8.78 27.20 8.87
C ALA A 237 -9.82 27.54 7.78
N LEU A 238 -9.85 28.79 7.33
CA LEU A 238 -10.80 29.26 6.33
C LEU A 238 -10.57 28.60 4.95
N LEU A 239 -9.32 28.47 4.52
CA LEU A 239 -8.98 27.82 3.24
C LEU A 239 -9.32 26.33 3.21
N ASN A 240 -9.47 25.69 4.38
CA ASN A 240 -9.82 24.28 4.50
C ASN A 240 -11.29 24.06 4.94
N GLY A 241 -12.15 25.07 4.77
CA GLY A 241 -13.59 24.93 5.02
C GLY A 241 -13.98 24.84 6.50
N TYR A 242 -13.10 25.27 7.42
CA TYR A 242 -13.47 25.46 8.82
C TYR A 242 -14.02 26.88 9.01
N PRO A 243 -15.14 27.05 9.75
CA PRO A 243 -15.74 28.37 9.94
C PRO A 243 -14.88 29.28 10.83
N ASN A 244 -13.97 28.71 11.62
CA ASN A 244 -13.09 29.45 12.51
C ASN A 244 -11.91 28.59 13.00
N VAL A 245 -10.92 29.25 13.62
CA VAL A 245 -9.74 28.60 14.22
C VAL A 245 -10.11 27.59 15.31
N LYS A 246 -11.19 27.83 16.07
CA LYS A 246 -11.62 26.91 17.13
C LYS A 246 -12.01 25.55 16.56
N SER A 247 -12.70 25.54 15.42
CA SER A 247 -13.12 24.32 14.72
C SER A 247 -11.92 23.52 14.19
N LEU A 248 -10.96 24.19 13.55
CA LEU A 248 -9.69 23.55 13.14
C LEU A 248 -8.92 23.02 14.36
N THR A 249 -8.85 23.79 15.44
CA THR A 249 -8.12 23.40 16.65
C THR A 249 -8.75 22.17 17.30
N ALA A 250 -10.08 22.07 17.33
CA ALA A 250 -10.78 20.90 17.82
C ALA A 250 -10.43 19.65 16.99
N ALA A 251 -10.51 19.75 15.65
CA ALA A 251 -10.18 18.65 14.76
C ALA A 251 -8.71 18.21 14.89
N VAL A 252 -7.76 19.16 14.97
CA VAL A 252 -6.34 18.83 15.16
C VAL A 252 -6.11 18.20 16.52
N LYS A 253 -6.71 18.69 17.60
CA LYS A 253 -6.55 18.09 18.94
C LYS A 253 -7.16 16.70 19.03
N GLU A 254 -8.30 16.48 18.39
CA GLU A 254 -9.00 15.18 18.35
C GLU A 254 -8.09 14.09 17.78
N ILE A 255 -7.35 14.39 16.71
CA ILE A 255 -6.53 13.41 16.00
C ILE A 255 -5.07 13.41 16.46
N TYR A 256 -4.50 14.59 16.69
CA TYR A 256 -3.08 14.79 16.97
C TYR A 256 -2.76 15.14 18.44
N GLY A 257 -3.75 15.26 19.31
CA GLY A 257 -3.56 15.60 20.73
C GLY A 257 -2.95 16.99 21.02
N VAL A 258 -2.64 17.78 19.99
CA VAL A 258 -1.93 19.08 20.10
C VAL A 258 -2.70 20.18 19.37
N THR A 259 -2.34 21.44 19.59
CA THR A 259 -2.89 22.58 18.85
C THR A 259 -2.28 22.70 17.44
N PRO A 260 -2.94 23.38 16.49
CA PRO A 260 -2.36 23.66 15.17
C PRO A 260 -1.02 24.40 15.24
N SER A 261 -0.85 25.30 16.21
CA SER A 261 0.41 26.04 16.41
C SER A 261 1.53 25.14 16.93
N GLU A 262 1.24 24.20 17.82
CA GLU A 262 2.19 23.19 18.28
C GLU A 262 2.52 22.22 17.14
N LEU A 263 1.52 21.77 16.38
CA LEU A 263 1.69 20.91 15.20
C LEU A 263 2.58 21.53 14.12
N ARG A 264 2.61 22.87 14.02
CA ARG A 264 3.54 23.57 13.13
C ARG A 264 4.96 23.63 13.68
N LYS A 265 5.10 23.90 14.99
CA LYS A 265 6.41 24.09 15.64
C LYS A 265 7.16 22.79 15.80
N GLN A 266 6.42 21.72 16.04
CA GLN A 266 6.95 20.37 16.11
C GLN A 266 6.71 19.71 14.76
N LEU A 267 7.72 19.07 14.20
CA LEU A 267 7.48 18.00 13.24
C LEU A 267 6.81 16.85 14.03
N VAL A 268 5.53 16.99 14.37
CA VAL A 268 4.82 16.04 15.24
C VAL A 268 4.80 14.68 14.57
N LEU A 269 4.95 13.65 15.40
CA LEU A 269 4.89 12.26 14.98
C LEU A 269 3.50 11.95 14.45
N ASP A 270 3.44 11.06 13.48
CA ASP A 270 2.22 10.66 12.78
C ASP A 270 1.06 10.28 13.73
N PRO A 271 -0.24 10.44 13.35
CA PRO A 271 -1.36 9.96 14.15
C PRO A 271 -1.23 8.50 14.60
N LEU A 272 -0.58 7.63 13.81
CA LEU A 272 -0.29 6.25 14.22
C LEU A 272 0.61 6.20 15.46
N VAL A 273 1.57 7.11 15.59
CA VAL A 273 2.49 7.17 16.73
C VAL A 273 1.81 7.72 17.97
N GLN A 274 0.88 8.67 17.85
CA GLN A 274 0.18 9.24 19.00
C GLN A 274 -1.00 8.39 19.48
N ARG A 275 -1.68 7.70 18.57
CA ARG A 275 -2.72 6.71 18.91
C ARG A 275 -2.12 5.40 19.43
N SER A 276 -0.81 5.23 19.34
CA SER A 276 -0.09 4.13 19.99
C SER A 276 0.09 4.36 21.50
N SER A 277 0.29 3.28 22.26
CA SER A 277 0.83 3.39 23.62
C SER A 277 2.32 3.68 23.52
N GLN A 278 2.77 4.89 23.90
CA GLN A 278 4.21 5.13 24.09
C GLN A 278 4.67 4.39 25.35
N GLU A 279 5.37 3.29 25.13
CA GLU A 279 6.00 2.53 26.19
C GLU A 279 7.25 3.31 26.65
N LYS A 280 7.11 4.19 27.65
CA LYS A 280 8.23 4.93 28.28
C LYS A 280 9.17 4.04 29.11
N ASN A 281 8.88 2.76 29.23
CA ASN A 281 9.71 1.77 29.90
C ASN A 281 9.38 0.40 29.26
N VAL A 282 10.36 -0.23 28.60
CA VAL A 282 10.18 -1.61 28.12
C VAL A 282 11.39 -2.45 28.44
N SER A 283 11.12 -3.37 29.35
CA SER A 283 11.86 -4.57 29.70
C SER A 283 12.06 -5.57 28.53
N SER A 284 11.75 -5.21 27.28
CA SER A 284 12.03 -6.02 26.09
C SER A 284 12.96 -5.21 25.20
N ASN A 285 14.25 -5.53 25.26
CA ASN A 285 15.31 -4.83 24.53
C ASN A 285 14.92 -4.68 23.04
N PRO A 286 14.57 -3.47 22.53
CA PRO A 286 14.22 -3.27 21.13
C PRO A 286 15.37 -3.73 20.21
N SER A 287 16.61 -3.61 20.69
CA SER A 287 17.79 -4.13 20.01
C SER A 287 17.79 -5.66 19.91
N ALA A 288 17.14 -6.41 20.80
CA ALA A 288 17.01 -7.87 20.70
C ALA A 288 15.92 -8.29 19.70
N LEU A 289 14.80 -7.57 19.62
CA LEU A 289 13.78 -7.77 18.57
C LEU A 289 14.34 -7.40 17.18
N ILE A 290 15.05 -6.29 17.11
CA ILE A 290 15.76 -5.86 15.90
C ILE A 290 16.87 -6.87 15.57
N ALA A 291 17.68 -7.32 16.54
CA ALA A 291 18.72 -8.34 16.34
C ALA A 291 18.15 -9.69 15.86
N LYS A 292 17.03 -10.14 16.45
CA LYS A 292 16.30 -11.36 16.02
C LYS A 292 15.83 -11.23 14.58
N ASN A 293 15.39 -10.04 14.18
CA ASN A 293 15.01 -9.72 12.80
C ASN A 293 16.24 -9.46 11.88
N LEU A 294 17.38 -9.03 12.42
CA LEU A 294 18.65 -8.77 11.70
C LEU A 294 19.41 -10.04 11.32
N GLY A 295 19.12 -11.17 11.95
CA GLY A 295 19.86 -12.43 11.81
C GLY A 295 20.02 -12.95 10.38
N GLU A 296 19.32 -12.35 9.41
CA GLU A 296 19.37 -12.68 7.99
C GLU A 296 19.41 -11.41 7.11
N LEU A 297 20.18 -10.38 7.47
CA LEU A 297 20.53 -9.35 6.49
C LEU A 297 21.68 -9.90 5.65
N PRO A 298 21.48 -10.32 4.38
CA PRO A 298 22.58 -10.80 3.56
C PRO A 298 23.64 -9.71 3.46
N LEU A 299 24.78 -9.96 4.09
CA LEU A 299 25.97 -9.14 3.98
C LEU A 299 26.55 -9.42 2.59
N HIS A 300 26.29 -8.50 1.66
CA HIS A 300 26.70 -8.54 0.26
C HIS A 300 25.93 -9.50 -0.65
N ASN A 301 25.40 -8.91 -1.73
CA ASN A 301 25.41 -9.44 -3.11
C ASN A 301 25.12 -10.93 -3.34
N GLU A 302 24.19 -11.50 -2.58
CA GLU A 302 23.43 -12.63 -3.07
C GLU A 302 22.07 -12.08 -3.44
N SER A 303 21.93 -11.75 -4.74
CA SER A 303 20.66 -11.88 -5.42
C SER A 303 20.02 -13.16 -4.88
N ALA A 304 18.86 -13.02 -4.23
CA ALA A 304 18.09 -14.17 -3.77
C ALA A 304 17.48 -14.86 -5.00
N ASP A 305 18.35 -15.38 -5.87
CA ASP A 305 18.12 -16.58 -6.63
C ASP A 305 17.98 -17.70 -5.60
N ARG A 306 16.81 -17.79 -4.97
CA ARG A 306 16.31 -19.10 -4.54
C ARG A 306 15.97 -19.87 -5.82
N VAL A 307 17.01 -20.30 -6.52
CA VAL A 307 16.97 -21.50 -7.32
C VAL A 307 16.63 -22.60 -6.32
N LEU A 308 15.42 -23.15 -6.42
CA LEU A 308 15.14 -24.49 -5.91
C LEU A 308 16.35 -25.34 -6.31
N SER A 309 17.10 -25.90 -5.35
CA SER A 309 18.18 -26.84 -5.65
C SER A 309 17.54 -28.14 -6.14
N LEU A 310 17.02 -28.08 -7.35
CA LEU A 310 16.68 -29.22 -8.16
C LEU A 310 18.02 -29.75 -8.62
N ASP A 311 18.29 -31.02 -8.34
CA ASP A 311 19.50 -31.69 -8.79
C ASP A 311 19.70 -31.40 -10.29
N PRO A 312 20.73 -30.62 -10.70
CA PRO A 312 20.90 -30.18 -12.08
C PRO A 312 21.08 -31.33 -13.06
N GLN A 313 21.39 -32.54 -12.57
CA GLN A 313 21.43 -33.73 -13.41
C GLN A 313 20.04 -34.20 -13.87
N THR A 314 18.98 -33.71 -13.24
CA THR A 314 17.58 -34.10 -13.52
C THR A 314 16.76 -33.04 -14.24
N ILE A 315 17.23 -31.80 -14.36
CA ILE A 315 16.48 -30.71 -15.03
C ILE A 315 17.29 -30.09 -16.16
N GLN A 316 16.89 -30.44 -17.39
CA GLN A 316 17.28 -29.71 -18.59
C GLN A 316 16.30 -28.54 -18.80
N CYS A 317 16.68 -27.33 -18.40
CA CYS A 317 15.93 -26.12 -18.74
C CYS A 317 16.62 -25.34 -19.87
N ASN A 318 15.98 -25.33 -21.04
CA ASN A 318 16.39 -24.48 -22.16
C ASN A 318 15.71 -23.10 -22.01
N LEU A 319 16.47 -22.09 -21.60
CA LEU A 319 16.00 -20.70 -21.60
C LEU A 319 15.92 -20.19 -23.05
N VAL A 320 14.71 -19.91 -23.53
CA VAL A 320 14.47 -19.36 -24.87
C VAL A 320 13.89 -17.96 -24.73
N LYS A 321 14.50 -16.99 -25.42
CA LYS A 321 13.96 -15.62 -25.51
C LYS A 321 12.68 -15.63 -26.33
N ILE A 322 11.55 -15.36 -25.70
CA ILE A 322 10.24 -15.20 -26.36
C ILE A 322 10.12 -13.75 -26.83
N THR A 323 9.99 -13.54 -28.14
CA THR A 323 9.86 -12.20 -28.74
C THR A 323 8.42 -11.85 -29.13
N SER A 324 7.56 -12.85 -29.32
CA SER A 324 6.15 -12.68 -29.66
C SER A 324 5.30 -13.86 -29.19
N PHE A 325 4.10 -13.56 -28.69
CA PHE A 325 3.08 -14.53 -28.32
C PHE A 325 1.69 -13.93 -28.58
N LEU A 326 0.71 -14.79 -28.83
CA LEU A 326 -0.68 -14.39 -29.03
C LEU A 326 -1.41 -14.35 -27.70
N ARG A 327 -1.93 -13.17 -27.33
CA ARG A 327 -2.86 -13.00 -26.21
C ARG A 327 -4.29 -12.91 -26.72
N LEU A 328 -5.16 -13.78 -26.23
CA LEU A 328 -6.55 -13.85 -26.65
C LEU A 328 -7.45 -13.29 -25.56
N SER A 329 -8.48 -12.55 -25.97
CA SER A 329 -9.42 -11.87 -25.09
C SER A 329 -10.58 -12.76 -24.62
N SER A 330 -10.76 -13.95 -25.20
CA SER A 330 -11.86 -14.87 -24.86
C SER A 330 -11.38 -16.32 -24.72
N ILE A 331 -12.11 -17.09 -23.90
CA ILE A 331 -11.82 -18.50 -23.58
C ILE A 331 -12.14 -19.44 -24.75
N GLN A 332 -13.01 -19.05 -25.67
CA GLN A 332 -13.34 -19.87 -26.82
C GLN A 332 -12.28 -19.73 -27.91
N MET A 333 -11.30 -20.62 -27.84
CA MET A 333 -10.41 -20.89 -28.94
C MET A 333 -11.18 -21.76 -29.94
N ASN A 334 -10.91 -21.59 -31.23
CA ASN A 334 -11.20 -22.64 -32.19
C ASN A 334 -9.92 -22.93 -32.96
N ARG A 335 -9.65 -24.21 -33.20
CA ARG A 335 -8.44 -24.71 -33.88
C ARG A 335 -8.14 -23.97 -35.19
N ASP A 336 -9.17 -23.67 -35.98
CA ASP A 336 -9.05 -23.02 -37.28
C ASP A 336 -8.55 -21.57 -37.18
N SER A 337 -9.02 -20.82 -36.19
CA SER A 337 -8.56 -19.43 -35.96
C SER A 337 -7.11 -19.40 -35.48
N LEU A 338 -6.70 -20.35 -34.63
CA LEU A 338 -5.33 -20.48 -34.18
C LEU A 338 -4.39 -20.83 -35.33
N GLN A 339 -4.77 -21.78 -36.19
CA GLN A 339 -3.99 -22.12 -37.38
C GLN A 339 -3.89 -20.95 -38.37
N LYS A 340 -4.97 -20.17 -38.53
CA LYS A 340 -4.96 -18.98 -39.38
C LYS A 340 -4.05 -17.90 -38.80
N ALA A 341 -4.14 -17.62 -37.49
CA ALA A 341 -3.28 -16.65 -36.81
C ALA A 341 -1.81 -17.05 -36.92
N ARG A 342 -1.49 -18.34 -36.75
CA ARG A 342 -0.14 -18.87 -36.95
C ARG A 342 0.40 -18.61 -38.36
N ARG A 343 -0.40 -18.90 -39.40
CA ARG A 343 -0.01 -18.68 -40.81
C ARG A 343 0.20 -17.20 -41.14
N GLN A 344 -0.62 -16.32 -40.57
CA GLN A 344 -0.62 -14.89 -40.89
C GLN A 344 0.39 -14.08 -40.08
N LEU A 345 0.64 -14.46 -38.83
CA LEU A 345 1.45 -13.69 -37.88
C LEU A 345 2.81 -14.33 -37.59
N GLY A 346 3.02 -15.59 -37.98
CA GLY A 346 4.28 -16.31 -37.72
C GLY A 346 4.57 -16.55 -36.24
N VAL A 347 3.55 -16.49 -35.39
CA VAL A 347 3.66 -16.70 -33.94
C VAL A 347 3.34 -18.15 -33.62
N ASP A 348 4.20 -18.82 -32.85
CA ASP A 348 4.00 -20.20 -32.42
C ASP A 348 3.50 -20.34 -30.98
N LEU A 349 3.55 -19.27 -30.19
CA LEU A 349 3.18 -19.26 -28.76
C LEU A 349 1.82 -18.60 -28.55
N VAL A 350 0.99 -19.22 -27.70
CA VAL A 350 -0.31 -18.67 -27.29
C VAL A 350 -0.35 -18.58 -25.77
N SER A 351 -0.64 -17.40 -25.23
CA SER A 351 -0.71 -17.21 -23.78
C SER A 351 -1.95 -17.86 -23.19
N VAL A 352 -1.76 -18.63 -22.13
CA VAL A 352 -2.82 -19.09 -21.23
C VAL A 352 -2.68 -18.26 -19.95
N SER A 353 -3.46 -17.18 -19.86
CA SER A 353 -3.55 -16.32 -18.67
C SER A 353 -4.79 -16.64 -17.86
N LYS A 354 -4.91 -16.08 -16.64
CA LYS A 354 -6.06 -16.34 -15.75
C LYS A 354 -6.24 -17.82 -15.51
N ILE A 355 -5.13 -18.50 -15.21
CA ILE A 355 -5.07 -19.96 -15.06
C ILE A 355 -6.00 -20.39 -13.93
N TRP A 356 -5.94 -19.68 -12.80
CA TRP A 356 -6.77 -19.98 -11.63
C TRP A 356 -8.28 -19.77 -11.85
N GLN A 357 -8.67 -18.90 -12.79
CA GLN A 357 -10.09 -18.77 -13.20
C GLN A 357 -10.58 -19.95 -14.05
N LYS A 358 -9.68 -20.86 -14.44
CA LYS A 358 -9.97 -22.10 -15.19
C LYS A 358 -9.77 -23.34 -14.34
N VAL A 359 -9.53 -23.17 -13.05
CA VAL A 359 -9.44 -24.26 -12.08
C VAL A 359 -10.65 -24.12 -11.17
N ASN A 360 -11.50 -25.15 -11.15
CA ASN A 360 -12.62 -25.19 -10.22
C ASN A 360 -12.18 -25.90 -8.95
N LEU A 361 -12.73 -25.49 -7.82
CA LEU A 361 -12.52 -26.15 -6.54
C LEU A 361 -13.83 -26.83 -6.13
N ARG A 362 -13.76 -28.10 -5.74
CA ARG A 362 -14.90 -28.86 -5.23
C ARG A 362 -14.58 -29.34 -3.83
N LYS A 363 -15.57 -29.27 -2.93
CA LYS A 363 -15.44 -29.82 -1.58
C LYS A 363 -16.12 -31.17 -1.52
N GLU A 364 -15.34 -32.23 -1.37
CA GLU A 364 -15.82 -33.59 -1.12
C GLU A 364 -15.54 -33.98 0.34
N GLY A 365 -16.53 -33.79 1.21
CA GLY A 365 -16.39 -34.03 2.64
C GLY A 365 -15.39 -33.05 3.28
N GLU A 366 -14.29 -33.56 3.82
CA GLU A 366 -13.21 -32.76 4.41
C GLU A 366 -12.08 -32.41 3.41
N PHE A 367 -12.13 -32.94 2.19
CA PHE A 367 -11.10 -32.72 1.18
C PHE A 367 -11.53 -31.67 0.16
N LEU A 368 -10.54 -30.90 -0.31
CA LEU A 368 -10.66 -29.98 -1.44
C LEU A 368 -10.08 -30.67 -2.68
N GLU A 369 -10.90 -30.86 -3.70
CA GLU A 369 -10.50 -31.40 -4.99
C GLU A 369 -10.39 -30.27 -6.01
N PHE A 370 -9.31 -30.27 -6.79
CA PHE A 370 -9.08 -29.31 -7.86
C PHE A 370 -9.48 -29.93 -9.20
N ASP A 371 -10.42 -29.30 -9.89
CA ASP A 371 -10.88 -29.69 -11.22
C ASP A 371 -10.23 -28.78 -12.27
N TYR A 372 -9.37 -29.39 -13.09
CA TYR A 372 -8.58 -28.73 -14.13
C TYR A 372 -9.21 -28.84 -15.53
N GLU A 373 -10.43 -29.35 -15.68
CA GLU A 373 -11.00 -29.69 -17.00
C GLU A 373 -11.04 -28.50 -17.97
N LEU A 374 -11.30 -27.28 -17.49
CA LEU A 374 -11.29 -26.07 -18.31
C LEU A 374 -9.88 -25.67 -18.73
N LEU A 375 -8.89 -25.81 -17.84
CA LEU A 375 -7.49 -25.55 -18.14
C LEU A 375 -6.94 -26.57 -19.13
N ASP A 376 -7.22 -27.85 -18.91
CA ASP A 376 -6.81 -28.95 -19.78
C ASP A 376 -7.38 -28.81 -21.19
N ARG A 377 -8.66 -28.44 -21.31
CA ARG A 377 -9.28 -28.15 -22.61
C ARG A 377 -8.59 -27.00 -23.35
N ALA A 378 -8.30 -25.90 -22.65
CA ALA A 378 -7.62 -24.76 -23.25
C ALA A 378 -6.20 -25.13 -23.75
N ILE A 379 -5.46 -25.91 -22.95
CA ILE A 379 -4.12 -26.39 -23.33
C ILE A 379 -4.21 -27.37 -24.51
N ALA A 380 -5.11 -28.35 -24.44
CA ALA A 380 -5.31 -29.36 -25.47
C ALA A 380 -5.67 -28.73 -26.82
N GLU A 381 -6.49 -27.67 -26.82
CA GLU A 381 -6.86 -26.96 -28.03
C GLU A 381 -5.66 -26.25 -28.69
N ILE A 382 -4.84 -25.56 -27.90
CA ILE A 382 -3.59 -24.94 -28.38
C ILE A 382 -2.67 -25.99 -28.99
N VAL A 383 -2.45 -27.10 -28.27
CA VAL A 383 -1.58 -28.19 -28.72
C VAL A 383 -2.13 -28.84 -30.00
N SER A 384 -3.44 -29.08 -30.10
CA SER A 384 -4.09 -29.66 -31.28
C SER A 384 -4.01 -28.76 -32.52
N SER A 385 -3.87 -27.44 -32.32
CA SER A 385 -3.61 -26.46 -33.39
C SER A 385 -2.15 -26.44 -33.86
N GLY A 386 -1.27 -27.20 -33.20
CA GLY A 386 0.16 -27.28 -33.46
C GLY A 386 0.95 -26.11 -32.87
N MET A 387 0.32 -25.29 -32.02
CA MET A 387 0.93 -24.16 -31.33
C MET A 387 1.40 -24.58 -29.93
N LYS A 388 2.23 -23.73 -29.30
CA LYS A 388 2.81 -23.97 -27.98
C LYS A 388 2.09 -23.15 -26.92
N PRO A 389 1.59 -23.76 -25.84
CA PRO A 389 1.01 -23.01 -24.73
C PRO A 389 2.10 -22.28 -23.95
N TYR A 390 1.87 -21.00 -23.66
CA TYR A 390 2.68 -20.19 -22.76
C TYR A 390 1.86 -19.91 -21.51
N LEU A 391 2.14 -20.64 -20.42
CA LEU A 391 1.42 -20.51 -19.16
C LEU A 391 1.88 -19.23 -18.45
N GLN A 392 0.95 -18.29 -18.25
CA GLN A 392 1.21 -17.05 -17.54
C GLN A 392 0.65 -17.14 -16.13
N PHE A 393 1.53 -17.16 -15.14
CA PHE A 393 1.17 -17.03 -13.73
C PHE A 393 1.36 -15.57 -13.32
N THR A 394 0.30 -14.93 -12.82
CA THR A 394 0.37 -13.60 -12.20
C THR A 394 -0.15 -13.66 -10.77
N VAL A 395 0.32 -12.74 -9.93
CA VAL A 395 -0.15 -12.62 -8.54
C VAL A 395 -1.63 -12.23 -8.50
N GLU A 396 -2.07 -11.32 -9.37
CA GLU A 396 -3.47 -10.94 -9.55
C GLU A 396 -4.39 -12.13 -9.86
N ASP A 397 -3.92 -13.08 -10.67
CA ASP A 397 -4.70 -14.26 -11.03
C ASP A 397 -4.96 -15.17 -9.82
N TYR A 398 -4.02 -15.23 -8.88
CA TYR A 398 -4.14 -16.06 -7.66
C TYR A 398 -4.98 -15.40 -6.57
N GLU A 399 -4.81 -14.09 -6.36
CA GLU A 399 -5.59 -13.33 -5.37
C GLU A 399 -7.08 -13.28 -5.72
N HIS A 400 -7.41 -13.08 -7.01
CA HIS A 400 -8.79 -13.13 -7.49
C HIS A 400 -9.42 -14.52 -7.33
N PHE A 401 -8.63 -15.58 -7.42
CA PHE A 401 -9.12 -16.94 -7.17
C PHE A 401 -9.47 -17.12 -5.70
N LEU A 402 -8.58 -16.73 -4.78
CA LEU A 402 -8.85 -16.80 -3.34
C LEU A 402 -10.09 -16.00 -2.93
N SER A 403 -10.28 -14.79 -3.48
CA SER A 403 -11.47 -13.99 -3.17
C SER A 403 -12.77 -14.61 -3.67
N SER A 404 -12.77 -15.20 -4.88
CA SER A 404 -13.95 -15.90 -5.41
C SER A 404 -14.35 -17.14 -4.61
N GLN A 405 -13.37 -17.85 -4.02
CA GLN A 405 -13.64 -19.07 -3.26
C GLN A 405 -14.10 -18.78 -1.82
N ALA A 406 -13.70 -17.63 -1.26
CA ALA A 406 -14.17 -17.16 0.04
C ALA A 406 -15.66 -16.77 0.01
N ASP A 407 -16.15 -16.18 -1.08
CA ASP A 407 -17.57 -15.84 -1.26
C ASP A 407 -18.47 -17.08 -1.41
N GLU A 408 -17.91 -18.22 -1.84
CA GLU A 408 -18.62 -19.51 -1.97
C GLU A 408 -18.58 -20.36 -0.68
N GLY A 409 -17.96 -19.88 0.39
CA GLY A 409 -17.90 -20.57 1.70
C GLY A 409 -17.02 -21.82 1.69
N LEU A 410 -16.09 -21.91 0.75
CA LEU A 410 -15.15 -23.02 0.61
C LEU A 410 -13.89 -22.87 1.48
N PHE A 411 -13.66 -21.67 2.04
CA PHE A 411 -12.56 -21.33 2.95
C PHE A 411 -13.04 -20.67 4.23
#